data_AF-A0A1V3QTZ2-F1
#
_entry.id   AF-A0A1V3QTZ2-F1
#
_cell.length_a   1.000
_cell.length_b   1.000
_cell.length_c   1.000
_cell.angle_alpha   90.00
_cell.angle_beta   90.00
_cell.angle_gamma   90.00
#
_symmetry.space_group_name_H-M   'P 1'
#
loop_
_entity.id
_entity.type
_entity.pdbx_description
1 polymer ?
#
loop_
_entity_poly.entity_id
_entity_poly.type
_entity_poly.pdbx_seq_one_letter_code
_entity_poly.pdbx_strand_id
1 'polypeptide(L)'
;MEYLNKFLRLKHHLVLMLAILFLSSFASFDAEAQRIIELKSYLESQKFSSSDPFMDLLYGSNGIIEIRDGQLILPKAPSPKNIILSGSAVSILTEETPEFASVEFIQIKLGDGVSSFSLDFGVLPSLSALKYILVTSTEPISASQISQMLTGFEQTEILIFYQISRPG
;
A
#
# COMPACT_ATOMS: atom_id res chain seq x y z
N MET A 1 21.99 -36.28 -48.62
CA MET A 1 21.60 -34.86 -48.51
C MET A 1 20.43 -34.62 -47.57
N GLU A 2 19.42 -35.50 -47.49
CA GLU A 2 18.22 -35.30 -46.65
C GLU A 2 18.49 -35.31 -45.12
N TYR A 3 19.43 -36.14 -44.65
CA TYR A 3 19.81 -36.23 -43.23
C TYR A 3 20.49 -34.96 -42.70
N LEU A 4 21.25 -34.25 -43.54
CA LEU A 4 21.96 -33.03 -43.16
C LEU A 4 20.97 -31.88 -42.87
N ASN A 5 19.91 -31.78 -43.67
CA ASN A 5 18.84 -30.79 -43.47
C ASN A 5 17.99 -31.08 -42.22
N LYS A 6 17.72 -32.35 -41.90
CA LYS A 6 17.01 -32.72 -40.65
C LYS A 6 17.86 -32.38 -39.41
N PHE A 7 19.17 -32.64 -39.47
CA PHE A 7 20.09 -32.33 -38.38
C PHE A 7 20.25 -30.82 -38.16
N LEU A 8 20.33 -30.02 -39.22
CA LEU A 8 20.34 -28.56 -39.11
C LEU A 8 19.03 -28.04 -38.50
N ARG A 9 17.86 -28.52 -38.94
CA ARG A 9 16.56 -28.10 -38.37
C ARG A 9 16.46 -28.44 -36.88
N LEU A 10 16.91 -29.62 -36.47
CA LEU A 10 16.90 -30.04 -35.06
C LEU A 10 17.78 -29.14 -34.18
N LYS A 11 18.97 -28.75 -34.67
CA LYS A 11 19.84 -27.79 -33.96
C LYS A 11 19.19 -26.42 -33.79
N HIS A 12 18.51 -25.91 -34.81
CA HIS A 12 17.81 -24.63 -34.72
C HIS A 12 16.66 -24.68 -33.71
N HIS A 13 15.90 -25.78 -33.67
CA HIS A 13 14.82 -25.94 -32.70
C HIS A 13 15.35 -26.06 -31.26
N LEU A 14 16.48 -26.75 -31.07
CA LEU A 14 17.14 -26.86 -29.77
C LEU A 14 17.62 -25.49 -29.27
N VAL A 15 18.27 -24.71 -30.13
CA VAL A 15 18.75 -23.35 -29.80
C VAL A 15 17.57 -22.42 -29.50
N LEU A 16 16.49 -22.51 -30.28
CA LEU A 16 15.28 -21.72 -30.05
C LEU A 16 14.61 -22.09 -28.71
N MET A 17 14.48 -23.38 -28.40
CA MET A 17 13.97 -23.83 -27.10
C MET A 17 14.84 -23.33 -25.93
N LEU A 18 16.17 -23.44 -26.06
CA LEU A 18 17.09 -23.01 -25.02
C LEU A 18 17.04 -21.49 -24.81
N ALA A 19 16.91 -20.72 -25.89
CA ALA A 19 16.73 -19.27 -25.83
C ALA A 19 15.40 -18.89 -25.14
N ILE A 20 14.31 -19.59 -25.45
CA ILE A 20 13.00 -19.37 -24.80
C ILE A 20 13.06 -19.71 -23.30
N LEU A 21 13.70 -20.83 -22.94
CA LEU A 21 13.92 -21.23 -21.54
C LEU A 21 14.78 -20.23 -20.77
N PHE A 22 15.81 -19.69 -21.42
CA PHE A 22 16.67 -18.66 -20.86
C PHE A 22 15.87 -17.36 -20.67
N LEU A 23 15.10 -16.92 -21.67
CA LEU A 23 14.23 -15.75 -21.58
C LEU A 23 13.15 -15.89 -20.51
N SER A 24 12.55 -17.07 -20.33
CA SER A 24 11.56 -17.31 -19.27
C SER A 24 12.16 -17.28 -17.86
N SER A 25 13.47 -17.48 -17.72
CA SER A 25 14.14 -17.40 -16.40
C SER A 25 14.39 -15.96 -15.93
N PHE A 26 14.32 -14.97 -16.82
CA PHE A 26 14.35 -13.53 -16.49
C PHE A 26 12.95 -12.93 -16.34
N ALA A 27 11.90 -13.67 -16.66
CA ALA A 27 10.52 -13.23 -16.54
C ALA A 27 9.93 -13.40 -15.12
N SER A 28 10.79 -13.62 -14.13
CA SER A 28 10.45 -13.40 -12.72
C SER A 28 10.42 -11.89 -12.48
N PHE A 29 9.37 -11.21 -12.97
CA PHE A 29 8.97 -9.97 -12.34
C PHE A 29 8.64 -10.34 -10.89
N ASP A 30 9.48 -9.88 -9.96
CA ASP A 30 9.13 -9.84 -8.54
C ASP A 30 7.78 -9.12 -8.48
N ALA A 31 6.71 -9.88 -8.29
CA ALA A 31 5.50 -9.34 -7.73
C ALA A 31 5.95 -8.80 -6.37
N GLU A 32 6.12 -7.49 -6.24
CA GLU A 32 6.52 -6.86 -4.98
C GLU A 32 5.48 -7.27 -3.94
N ALA A 33 5.81 -8.31 -3.16
CA ALA A 33 4.95 -8.75 -2.09
C ALA A 33 4.72 -7.56 -1.16
N GLN A 34 3.45 -7.27 -0.88
CA GLN A 34 2.98 -6.26 0.06
C GLN A 34 4.00 -6.00 1.18
N ARG A 35 4.66 -4.83 1.15
CA ARG A 35 5.66 -4.48 2.16
C ARG A 35 4.97 -3.84 3.35
N ILE A 36 4.65 -4.66 4.35
CA ILE A 36 4.17 -4.19 5.66
C ILE A 36 5.37 -3.95 6.56
N ILE A 37 5.61 -2.69 6.92
CA ILE A 37 6.82 -2.26 7.61
C ILE A 37 6.46 -1.64 8.95
N GLU A 38 7.18 -2.01 10.01
CA GLU A 38 7.03 -1.31 11.29
C GLU A 38 7.55 0.12 11.14
N LEU A 39 6.70 1.11 11.42
CA LEU A 39 7.02 2.52 11.20
C LEU A 39 8.28 2.93 11.96
N LYS A 40 8.42 2.49 13.22
CA LYS A 40 9.60 2.80 14.05
C LYS A 40 10.89 2.30 13.40
N SER A 41 10.91 1.01 13.03
CA SER A 41 12.06 0.39 12.37
C SER A 41 12.38 1.08 11.04
N TYR A 42 11.36 1.49 10.28
CA TYR A 42 11.55 2.25 9.03
C TYR A 42 12.20 3.62 9.28
N LEU A 43 11.66 4.40 10.21
CA LEU A 43 12.18 5.71 10.60
C LEU A 43 13.62 5.64 11.12
N GLU A 44 13.98 4.59 11.87
CA GLU A 44 15.35 4.39 12.37
C GLU A 44 16.33 3.99 11.25
N SER A 45 15.86 3.24 10.25
CA SER A 45 16.68 2.77 9.13
C SER A 45 16.95 3.85 8.07
N GLN A 46 16.05 4.83 7.95
CA GLN A 46 16.10 5.86 6.93
C GLN A 46 16.67 7.16 7.50
N LYS A 47 17.51 7.84 6.71
CA LYS A 47 18.06 9.16 7.08
C LYS A 47 17.12 10.28 6.65
N PHE A 48 15.93 10.32 7.26
CA PHE A 48 14.97 11.38 7.00
C PHE A 48 15.54 12.75 7.36
N SER A 49 15.39 13.71 6.44
CA SER A 49 15.65 15.12 6.73
C SER A 49 14.43 15.74 7.42
N SER A 50 14.64 16.84 8.14
CA SER A 50 13.54 17.60 8.77
C SER A 50 12.57 18.23 7.76
N SER A 51 12.91 18.25 6.47
CA SER A 51 12.05 18.73 5.37
C SER A 51 11.52 17.59 4.50
N ASP A 52 11.56 16.35 4.98
CA ASP A 52 11.09 15.22 4.21
C ASP A 52 9.56 15.26 4.01
N PRO A 53 9.06 15.16 2.77
CA PRO A 53 7.62 15.15 2.50
C PRO A 53 6.86 14.05 3.25
N PHE A 54 7.49 12.90 3.50
CA PHE A 54 6.88 11.83 4.29
C PHE A 54 6.70 12.24 5.75
N MET A 55 7.67 12.94 6.33
CA MET A 55 7.59 13.45 7.70
C MET A 55 6.52 14.53 7.83
N ASP A 56 6.31 15.35 6.80
CA ASP A 56 5.24 16.35 6.74
C ASP A 56 3.85 15.68 6.58
N LEU A 57 3.74 14.54 5.89
CA LEU A 57 2.50 13.76 5.87
C LEU A 57 2.20 13.12 7.23
N LEU A 58 3.24 12.62 7.92
CA LEU A 58 3.12 11.89 9.18
C LEU A 58 2.88 12.80 10.39
N TYR A 59 3.53 13.96 10.44
CA TYR A 59 3.51 14.88 11.60
C TYR A 59 3.08 16.32 11.26
N GLY A 60 2.96 16.66 9.97
CA GLY A 60 2.59 18.00 9.55
C GLY A 60 1.12 18.32 9.76
N SER A 61 0.77 19.58 9.50
CA SER A 61 -0.59 20.12 9.65
C SER A 61 -1.37 20.17 8.34
N ASN A 62 -0.95 19.37 7.36
CA ASN A 62 -1.61 19.22 6.07
C ASN A 62 -3.10 18.97 6.29
N GLY A 63 -3.98 19.65 5.53
CA GLY A 63 -5.43 19.54 5.70
C GLY A 63 -5.85 18.08 5.92
N ILE A 64 -6.39 17.80 7.11
CA ILE A 64 -6.75 16.46 7.55
C ILE A 64 -8.24 16.29 7.35
N ILE A 65 -8.61 15.28 6.58
CA ILE A 65 -9.98 14.76 6.60
C ILE A 65 -10.08 13.82 7.78
N GLU A 66 -10.99 14.08 8.72
CA GLU A 66 -11.30 13.13 9.78
C GLU A 66 -12.57 12.37 9.42
N ILE A 67 -12.52 11.05 9.52
CA ILE A 67 -13.71 10.21 9.47
C ILE A 67 -13.85 9.54 10.83
N ARG A 68 -14.89 9.94 11.56
CA ARG A 68 -15.19 9.46 12.92
C ARG A 68 -16.68 9.16 13.01
N ASP A 69 -17.03 8.01 13.58
CA ASP A 69 -18.42 7.59 13.79
C ASP A 69 -19.28 7.63 12.51
N GLY A 70 -18.67 7.33 11.36
CA GLY A 70 -19.36 7.38 10.06
C GLY A 70 -19.65 8.79 9.54
N GLN A 71 -19.01 9.83 10.09
CA GLN A 71 -19.14 11.20 9.63
C GLN A 71 -17.84 11.69 9.00
N LEU A 72 -17.96 12.31 7.83
CA LEU A 72 -16.88 12.99 7.12
C LEU A 72 -16.73 14.42 7.63
N ILE A 73 -15.56 14.74 8.18
CA ILE A 73 -15.19 16.07 8.64
C ILE A 73 -14.11 16.60 7.71
N LEU A 74 -14.48 17.53 6.83
CA LEU A 74 -13.57 18.15 5.87
C LEU A 74 -12.78 19.30 6.49
N PRO A 75 -11.48 19.43 6.19
CA PRO A 75 -10.69 20.57 6.64
C PRO A 75 -11.05 21.83 5.86
N LYS A 76 -10.75 23.00 6.43
CA LYS A 76 -10.86 24.28 5.71
C LYS A 76 -9.82 24.45 4.58
N ALA A 77 -8.88 23.52 4.45
CA ALA A 77 -7.82 23.56 3.45
C ALA A 77 -8.35 23.06 2.10
N PRO A 78 -7.98 23.70 0.97
CA PRO A 78 -8.53 23.38 -0.35
C PRO A 78 -8.03 22.05 -0.94
N SER A 79 -7.01 21.41 -0.35
CA SER A 79 -6.43 20.16 -0.85
C SER A 79 -5.88 19.34 0.31
N PRO A 80 -6.73 18.55 0.99
CA PRO A 80 -6.27 17.67 2.05
C PRO A 80 -5.34 16.59 1.49
N LYS A 81 -4.29 16.28 2.26
CA LYS A 81 -3.31 15.25 1.89
C LYS A 81 -3.38 14.00 2.77
N ASN A 82 -4.09 14.09 3.89
CA ASN A 82 -4.16 13.05 4.90
C ASN A 82 -5.62 12.77 5.29
N ILE A 83 -5.98 11.49 5.40
CA ILE A 83 -7.24 11.04 6.01
C ILE A 83 -6.92 10.32 7.32
N ILE A 84 -7.57 10.71 8.42
CA ILE A 84 -7.60 9.94 9.66
C ILE A 84 -8.92 9.19 9.77
N LEU A 85 -8.83 7.87 9.81
CA LEU A 85 -9.94 6.95 9.97
C LEU A 85 -9.95 6.42 11.41
N SER A 86 -11.08 6.59 12.09
CA SER A 86 -11.34 5.98 13.39
C SER A 86 -12.58 5.08 13.30
N GLY A 87 -12.41 3.80 13.64
CA GLY A 87 -13.50 2.84 13.71
C GLY A 87 -13.94 2.23 12.38
N SER A 88 -15.20 1.79 12.27
CA SER A 88 -15.76 1.02 11.14
C SER A 88 -16.11 1.86 9.89
N ALA A 89 -15.64 3.10 9.80
CA ALA A 89 -16.07 4.08 8.80
C ALA A 89 -15.39 3.94 7.42
N VAL A 90 -14.82 2.77 7.13
CA VAL A 90 -14.11 2.47 5.87
C VAL A 90 -15.02 2.58 4.66
N SER A 91 -16.32 2.32 4.81
CA SER A 91 -17.30 2.42 3.71
C SER A 91 -17.36 3.82 3.08
N ILE A 92 -17.04 4.88 3.83
CA ILE A 92 -17.10 6.28 3.33
C ILE A 92 -16.00 6.55 2.31
N LEU A 93 -14.89 5.82 2.35
CA LEU A 93 -13.82 5.96 1.37
C LEU A 93 -14.23 5.50 -0.04
N THR A 94 -15.29 4.70 -0.13
CA THR A 94 -15.83 4.21 -1.41
C THR A 94 -16.72 5.25 -2.10
N GLU A 95 -17.07 6.34 -1.41
CA GLU A 95 -17.86 7.43 -1.98
C GLU A 95 -17.00 8.31 -2.89
N GLU A 96 -17.58 8.79 -3.99
CA GLU A 96 -16.93 9.76 -4.87
C GLU A 96 -16.89 11.14 -4.19
N THR A 97 -15.84 11.35 -3.39
CA THR A 97 -15.55 12.62 -2.71
C THR A 97 -14.40 13.32 -3.42
N PRO A 98 -14.61 14.49 -4.07
CA PRO A 98 -13.57 15.19 -4.82
C PRO A 98 -12.29 15.48 -4.03
N GLU A 99 -12.43 15.73 -2.73
CA GLU A 99 -11.34 15.99 -1.80
C GLU A 99 -10.41 14.78 -1.61
N PHE A 100 -10.84 13.56 -1.92
CA PHE A 100 -10.01 12.36 -1.84
C PHE A 100 -8.96 12.28 -2.96
N ALA A 101 -9.15 13.00 -4.07
CA ALA A 101 -8.23 12.95 -5.19
C ALA A 101 -6.82 13.47 -4.86
N SER A 102 -6.68 14.33 -3.84
CA SER A 102 -5.37 14.87 -3.39
C SER A 102 -4.77 14.12 -2.20
N VAL A 103 -5.44 13.08 -1.69
CA VAL A 103 -5.00 12.35 -0.50
C VAL A 103 -3.83 11.44 -0.86
N GLU A 104 -2.71 11.64 -0.18
CA GLU A 104 -1.47 10.85 -0.36
C GLU A 104 -1.26 9.86 0.79
N PHE A 105 -1.91 10.08 1.93
CA PHE A 105 -1.69 9.35 3.19
C PHE A 105 -3.00 9.01 3.88
N ILE A 106 -3.16 7.76 4.33
CA ILE A 106 -4.29 7.33 5.17
C ILE A 106 -3.75 6.81 6.50
N GLN A 107 -4.27 7.34 7.59
CA GLN A 107 -4.02 6.84 8.94
C GLN A 107 -5.25 6.12 9.47
N ILE A 108 -5.10 4.85 9.81
CA ILE A 108 -6.14 4.00 10.38
C ILE A 108 -5.85 3.82 11.86
N LYS A 109 -6.77 4.24 12.73
CA LYS A 109 -6.66 4.12 14.18
C LYS A 109 -7.53 2.97 14.68
N LEU A 110 -6.88 1.95 15.24
CA LEU A 110 -7.51 0.81 15.90
C LEU A 110 -7.50 1.06 17.43
N GLY A 111 -8.68 1.12 18.04
CA GLY A 111 -8.86 1.37 19.47
C GLY A 111 -10.32 1.14 19.91
N ASP A 112 -10.52 1.00 21.23
CA ASP A 112 -11.81 0.94 21.96
C ASP A 112 -12.98 0.26 21.23
N GLY A 113 -12.81 -1.02 20.88
CA GLY A 113 -13.90 -1.89 20.41
C GLY A 113 -13.91 -2.17 18.90
N VAL A 114 -12.97 -1.63 18.12
CA VAL A 114 -12.79 -1.98 16.71
C VAL A 114 -11.57 -2.88 16.55
N SER A 115 -11.80 -4.19 16.57
CA SER A 115 -10.78 -5.24 16.48
C SER A 115 -10.42 -5.66 15.06
N SER A 116 -11.21 -5.26 14.07
CA SER A 116 -11.00 -5.62 12.67
C SER A 116 -11.67 -4.62 11.72
N PHE A 117 -10.92 -4.19 10.72
CA PHE A 117 -11.47 -3.53 9.53
C PHE A 117 -11.01 -4.31 8.30
N SER A 118 -11.72 -4.16 7.19
CA SER A 118 -11.26 -4.66 5.90
C SER A 118 -11.38 -3.51 4.91
N LEU A 119 -10.27 -3.17 4.29
CA LEU A 119 -10.16 -2.19 3.22
C LEU A 119 -9.66 -2.93 1.99
N ASP A 120 -10.48 -2.94 0.95
CA ASP A 120 -10.12 -3.48 -0.36
C ASP A 120 -9.66 -2.33 -1.27
N PHE A 121 -8.50 -2.47 -1.90
CA PHE A 121 -8.00 -1.48 -2.85
C PHE A 121 -8.96 -1.27 -4.02
N GLY A 122 -9.63 -2.35 -4.47
CA GLY A 122 -10.57 -2.32 -5.58
C GLY A 122 -11.79 -1.43 -5.36
N VAL A 123 -12.05 -1.02 -4.11
CA VAL A 123 -13.17 -0.15 -3.74
C VAL A 123 -12.77 1.31 -3.49
N LEU A 124 -11.52 1.71 -3.79
CA LEU A 124 -11.02 3.07 -3.56
C LEU A 124 -10.71 3.86 -4.86
N PRO A 125 -11.65 3.96 -5.82
CA PRO A 125 -11.38 4.63 -7.09
C PRO A 125 -11.10 6.13 -6.94
N SER A 126 -11.53 6.75 -5.84
CA SER A 126 -11.37 8.18 -5.55
C SER A 126 -10.01 8.55 -4.95
N LEU A 127 -9.21 7.58 -4.51
CA LEU A 127 -7.92 7.77 -3.83
C LEU A 127 -6.72 7.58 -4.78
N SER A 128 -6.76 8.21 -5.95
CA SER A 128 -5.77 8.02 -7.02
C SER A 128 -4.35 8.51 -6.68
N ALA A 129 -4.21 9.42 -5.71
CA ALA A 129 -2.92 9.95 -5.27
C ALA A 129 -2.32 9.19 -4.06
N LEU A 130 -2.98 8.15 -3.57
CA LEU A 130 -2.58 7.42 -2.37
C LEU A 130 -1.22 6.74 -2.53
N LYS A 131 -0.31 7.00 -1.58
CA LYS A 131 1.04 6.43 -1.56
C LYS A 131 1.34 5.66 -0.28
N TYR A 132 0.66 6.00 0.81
CA TYR A 132 0.99 5.52 2.13
C TYR A 132 -0.26 5.18 2.93
N ILE A 133 -0.21 4.05 3.65
CA ILE A 133 -1.20 3.68 4.66
C ILE A 133 -0.45 3.45 5.96
N LEU A 134 -0.94 4.03 7.05
CA LEU A 134 -0.43 3.79 8.39
C LEU A 134 -1.53 3.20 9.26
N VAL A 135 -1.31 2.00 9.79
CA VAL A 135 -2.17 1.38 10.79
C VAL A 135 -1.58 1.62 12.18
N THR A 136 -2.31 2.33 13.01
CA THR A 136 -1.97 2.57 14.43
C THR A 136 -2.90 1.76 15.31
N SER A 137 -2.37 1.06 16.32
CA SER A 137 -3.16 0.22 17.22
C SER A 137 -2.75 0.43 18.67
N THR A 138 -3.73 0.53 19.58
CA THR A 138 -3.48 0.53 21.03
C THR A 138 -3.18 -0.87 21.57
N GLU A 139 -3.56 -1.91 20.83
CA GLU A 139 -3.28 -3.31 21.15
C GLU A 139 -2.18 -3.88 20.25
N PRO A 140 -1.48 -4.96 20.67
CA PRO A 140 -0.52 -5.64 19.82
C PRO A 140 -1.16 -6.09 18.49
N ILE A 141 -0.54 -5.73 17.38
CA ILE A 141 -0.97 -6.12 16.04
C ILE A 141 0.23 -6.67 15.24
N SER A 142 0.02 -7.78 14.55
CA SER A 142 1.04 -8.39 13.69
C SER A 142 0.92 -7.91 12.24
N ALA A 143 2.01 -8.01 11.48
CA ALA A 143 1.99 -7.76 10.04
C ALA A 143 0.99 -8.68 9.31
N SER A 144 0.81 -9.93 9.77
CA SER A 144 -0.16 -10.85 9.16
C SER A 144 -1.61 -10.40 9.38
N GLN A 145 -1.94 -9.86 10.56
CA GLN A 145 -3.26 -9.28 10.82
C GLN A 145 -3.51 -8.07 9.90
N ILE A 146 -2.50 -7.23 9.69
CA ILE A 146 -2.61 -6.06 8.81
C ILE A 146 -2.80 -6.46 7.35
N SER A 147 -2.08 -7.49 6.89
CA SER A 147 -2.25 -8.02 5.54
C SER A 147 -3.68 -8.49 5.30
N GLN A 148 -4.30 -9.13 6.29
CA GLN A 148 -5.72 -9.52 6.23
C GLN A 148 -6.69 -8.33 6.23
N MET A 149 -6.32 -7.22 6.87
CA MET A 149 -7.14 -6.00 6.88
C MET A 149 -7.02 -5.19 5.58
N LEU A 150 -5.92 -5.33 4.85
CA LEU A 150 -5.57 -4.56 3.66
C LEU A 150 -5.41 -5.47 2.43
N THR A 151 -6.44 -6.27 2.16
CA THR A 151 -6.50 -7.15 0.98
C THR A 151 -6.60 -6.32 -0.31
N GLY A 152 -5.98 -6.80 -1.39
CA GLY A 152 -5.99 -6.11 -2.69
C GLY A 152 -4.87 -5.09 -2.89
N PHE A 153 -4.11 -4.78 -1.84
CA PHE A 153 -2.93 -3.91 -1.92
C PHE A 153 -1.64 -4.65 -2.29
N GLU A 154 -1.69 -5.98 -2.49
CA GLU A 154 -0.51 -6.83 -2.61
C GLU A 154 0.32 -6.59 -3.86
N GLN A 155 -0.23 -5.90 -4.87
CA GLN A 155 0.45 -5.57 -6.12
C GLN A 155 0.50 -4.05 -6.36
N THR A 156 0.33 -3.25 -5.31
CA THR A 156 0.34 -1.79 -5.40
C THR A 156 1.69 -1.23 -4.96
N GLU A 157 2.06 -0.05 -5.48
CA GLU A 157 3.25 0.70 -5.02
C GLU A 157 3.03 1.38 -3.65
N ILE A 158 1.89 1.14 -3.01
CA ILE A 158 1.50 1.76 -1.75
C ILE A 158 2.29 1.13 -0.61
N LEU A 159 2.99 1.95 0.16
CA LEU A 159 3.73 1.50 1.34
C LEU A 159 2.80 1.44 2.56
N ILE A 160 2.79 0.28 3.21
CA ILE A 160 1.95 0.02 4.37
C ILE A 160 2.83 -0.01 5.63
N PHE A 161 2.52 0.89 6.55
CA PHE A 161 3.19 1.02 7.82
C PHE A 161 2.30 0.56 8.97
N TYR A 162 2.93 0.11 10.05
CA TYR A 162 2.23 -0.13 11.30
C TYR A 162 2.97 0.39 12.53
N GLN A 163 2.20 0.78 13.54
CA GLN A 163 2.72 1.25 14.82
C GLN A 163 1.81 0.80 15.97
N ILE A 164 2.42 0.28 17.04
CA ILE A 164 1.73 0.00 18.29
C ILE A 164 1.87 1.24 19.19
N SER A 165 0.77 1.92 19.41
CA SER A 165 0.64 3.06 20.31
C SER A 165 0.46 2.54 21.74
N ARG A 166 1.55 2.41 22.51
CA ARG A 166 1.41 2.14 23.94
C ARG A 166 0.74 3.34 24.61
N PRO A 167 -0.35 3.14 25.39
CA PRO A 167 -0.85 4.20 26.26
C PRO A 167 0.27 4.58 27.24
N GLY A 168 0.55 5.88 27.33
CA GLY A 168 1.52 6.46 28.26
C GLY A 168 0.96 6.59 29.67
#